data_AF-A0A952ZXS4-F1
#
_entry.id   AF-A0A952ZXS4-F1
#
_cell.length_a   1.000
_cell.length_b   1.000
_cell.length_c   1.000
_cell.angle_alpha   90.00
_cell.angle_beta   90.00
_cell.angle_gamma   90.00
#
_symmetry.space_group_name_H-M   'P 1'
#
loop_
_entity.id
_entity.type
_entity.pdbx_description
1 polymer ?
#
loop_
_entity_poly.entity_id
_entity_poly.type
_entity_poly.pdbx_seq_one_letter_code
_entity_poly.pdbx_strand_id
1 'polypeptide(L)'
;MSLPALTGAQKTQLRGRGQTLPDHAWLGRDGVTTEFLAELLRQLDARELVKLRFTGGQDRHERAALCEVIERDAACLCVGAVGHTALFWRPGPEGSKLLAAN
;
A
#
# COMPACT_ATOMS: atom_id res chain seq x y z
N MET A 1 -9.72 11.94 -8.30
CA MET A 1 -10.68 11.34 -7.35
C MET A 1 -10.07 11.43 -5.96
N SER A 2 -10.82 11.88 -4.96
CA SER A 2 -10.34 11.84 -3.57
C SER A 2 -10.41 10.41 -3.04
N LEU A 3 -9.39 9.96 -2.32
CA LEU A 3 -9.44 8.67 -1.64
C LEU A 3 -10.48 8.71 -0.50
N PRO A 4 -11.24 7.62 -0.29
CA PRO A 4 -12.18 7.56 0.81
C PRO A 4 -11.44 7.43 2.15
N ALA A 5 -11.97 8.08 3.18
CA ALA A 5 -11.48 7.88 4.54
C ALA A 5 -11.86 6.47 5.04
N LEU A 6 -10.88 5.73 5.57
CA LEU A 6 -11.11 4.41 6.13
C LEU A 6 -11.41 4.49 7.64
N THR A 7 -12.47 3.78 8.06
CA THR A 7 -12.74 3.56 9.48
C THR A 7 -11.69 2.66 10.12
N GLY A 8 -11.61 2.67 11.46
CA GLY A 8 -10.72 1.76 12.19
C GLY A 8 -11.00 0.28 11.92
N ALA A 9 -12.28 -0.08 11.73
CA ALA A 9 -12.70 -1.43 11.38
C ALA A 9 -12.23 -1.82 9.97
N GLN A 10 -12.39 -0.93 8.98
CA GLN A 10 -11.93 -1.16 7.60
C GLN A 10 -10.40 -1.31 7.53
N LYS A 11 -9.64 -0.44 8.23
CA LYS A 11 -8.17 -0.59 8.33
C LYS A 11 -7.78 -1.92 8.96
N THR A 12 -8.51 -2.36 9.99
CA THR A 12 -8.24 -3.64 10.65
C THR A 12 -8.55 -4.83 9.74
N GLN A 13 -9.65 -4.79 9.00
CA GLN A 13 -9.99 -5.79 7.99
C GLN A 13 -8.89 -5.91 6.92
N LEU A 14 -8.44 -4.78 6.36
CA LEU A 14 -7.39 -4.77 5.33
C LEU A 14 -6.04 -5.27 5.88
N ARG A 15 -5.66 -4.86 7.10
CA ARG A 15 -4.46 -5.38 7.77
C ARG A 15 -4.53 -6.88 7.99
N GLY A 16 -5.69 -7.40 8.41
CA GLY A 16 -5.94 -8.83 8.60
C GLY A 16 -5.73 -9.61 7.31
N ARG A 17 -6.32 -9.14 6.19
CA ARG A 17 -6.10 -9.72 4.86
C ARG A 17 -4.62 -9.68 4.46
N GLY A 18 -3.94 -8.56 4.71
CA GLY A 18 -2.55 -8.37 4.32
C GLY A 18 -1.50 -9.20 5.07
N GLN A 19 -1.86 -9.79 6.22
CA GLN A 19 -0.92 -10.64 6.97
C GLN A 19 -0.52 -11.89 6.17
N THR A 20 -1.50 -12.55 5.54
CA THR A 20 -1.28 -13.80 4.80
C THR A 20 -0.90 -13.59 3.34
N LEU A 21 -0.91 -12.35 2.85
CA LEU A 21 -0.49 -12.02 1.49
C LEU A 21 1.01 -12.26 1.31
N PRO A 22 1.43 -12.81 0.15
CA PRO A 22 2.81 -12.72 -0.28
C PRO A 22 3.19 -11.25 -0.51
N ASP A 23 4.50 -10.97 -0.52
CA ASP A 23 4.98 -9.66 -0.94
C ASP A 23 4.79 -9.53 -2.46
N HIS A 24 4.22 -8.41 -2.87
CA HIS A 24 3.83 -8.15 -4.26
C HIS A 24 4.78 -7.17 -4.94
N ALA A 25 5.43 -6.31 -4.15
CA ALA A 25 6.35 -5.28 -4.61
C ALA A 25 7.54 -5.20 -3.66
N TRP A 26 8.68 -4.75 -4.18
CA TRP A 26 9.91 -4.54 -3.42
C TRP A 26 10.47 -3.16 -3.69
N LEU A 27 10.77 -2.40 -2.64
CA LEU A 27 11.39 -1.09 -2.73
C LEU A 27 12.86 -1.17 -2.30
N GLY A 28 13.74 -1.05 -3.29
CA GLY A 28 15.19 -1.14 -3.11
C GLY A 28 15.83 0.16 -2.61
N ARG A 29 17.16 0.25 -2.78
CA ARG A 29 17.95 1.43 -2.41
C ARG A 29 17.66 2.65 -3.28
N ASP A 30 17.24 2.43 -4.53
CA ASP A 30 16.95 3.50 -5.49
C ASP A 30 15.64 4.23 -5.16
N GLY A 31 14.87 3.76 -4.18
CA GLY A 31 13.67 4.42 -3.69
C GLY A 31 12.52 4.40 -4.68
N VAL A 32 11.64 5.40 -4.59
CA VAL A 32 10.41 5.49 -5.39
C VAL A 32 10.75 6.04 -6.78
N THR A 33 11.08 5.14 -7.70
CA THR A 33 11.32 5.50 -9.11
C THR A 33 10.01 5.49 -9.91
N THR A 34 10.04 6.04 -11.13
CA THR A 34 8.91 6.02 -12.05
C THR A 34 8.49 4.59 -12.42
N GLU A 35 9.44 3.69 -12.62
CA GLU A 35 9.20 2.28 -12.94
C GLU A 35 8.56 1.54 -11.76
N PHE A 36 9.09 1.78 -10.55
CA PHE A 36 8.49 1.22 -9.33
C PHE A 36 7.06 1.70 -9.16
N LEU A 37 6.81 3.00 -9.37
CA LEU A 37 5.48 3.58 -9.24
C LEU A 37 4.50 2.99 -10.27
N ALA A 38 4.92 2.86 -11.52
CA ALA A 38 4.11 2.25 -12.58
C ALA A 38 3.75 0.79 -12.26
N GLU A 39 4.71 0.03 -11.73
CA GLU A 39 4.46 -1.34 -11.27
C GLU A 39 3.45 -1.37 -10.11
N LEU A 40 3.68 -0.54 -9.09
CA LEU A 40 2.83 -0.48 -7.91
C LEU A 40 1.38 -0.12 -8.28
N LEU A 41 1.19 0.85 -9.17
CA LEU A 41 -0.12 1.23 -9.69
C LEU A 41 -0.81 0.04 -10.36
N ARG A 42 -0.10 -0.69 -11.21
CA ARG A 42 -0.65 -1.87 -11.90
C ARG A 42 -0.99 -3.00 -10.91
N GLN A 43 -0.23 -3.16 -9.83
CA GLN A 43 -0.54 -4.11 -8.76
C GLN A 43 -1.78 -3.68 -7.97
N LEU A 44 -1.90 -2.39 -7.64
CA LEU A 44 -3.04 -1.81 -6.93
C LEU A 44 -4.33 -1.92 -7.75
N ASP A 45 -4.29 -1.63 -9.05
CA ASP A 45 -5.47 -1.73 -9.92
C ASP A 45 -5.98 -3.18 -10.01
N ALA A 46 -5.08 -4.16 -9.98
CA ALA A 46 -5.44 -5.58 -10.08
C ALA A 46 -5.93 -6.18 -8.75
N ARG A 47 -5.45 -5.70 -7.61
CA ARG A 47 -5.63 -6.38 -6.30
C ARG A 47 -6.30 -5.54 -5.23
N GLU A 48 -6.38 -4.23 -5.44
CA GLU A 48 -6.74 -3.18 -4.48
C GLU A 48 -5.86 -3.10 -3.22
N LEU A 49 -5.26 -4.19 -2.77
CA LEU A 49 -4.37 -4.28 -1.60
C LEU A 49 -3.04 -4.91 -2.00
N VAL A 50 -1.96 -4.17 -1.79
CA VAL A 50 -0.59 -4.57 -2.17
C VAL A 50 0.29 -4.57 -0.92
N LYS A 51 1.03 -5.65 -0.74
CA LYS A 51 2.07 -5.76 0.30
C LYS A 51 3.42 -5.42 -0.31
N LEU A 52 3.99 -4.31 0.12
CA LEU A 52 5.31 -3.83 -0.25
C LEU A 52 6.34 -4.28 0.78
N ARG A 53 7.50 -4.78 0.32
CA ARG A 53 8.68 -5.02 1.17
C ARG A 53 9.77 -3.99 0.90
N PHE A 54 10.32 -3.41 1.96
CA PHE A 54 11.51 -2.57 1.91
C PHE A 54 12.76 -3.43 1.96
N THR A 55 13.62 -3.33 0.94
CA THR A 55 14.87 -4.10 0.81
C THR A 55 16.11 -3.20 0.75
N GLY A 56 15.94 -1.88 0.73
CA GLY A 56 17.05 -0.93 0.61
C GLY A 56 17.81 -0.63 1.91
N GLY A 57 17.48 -1.29 3.02
CA GLY A 57 18.14 -1.07 4.30
C GLY A 57 17.66 0.17 5.06
N GLN A 58 16.53 0.75 4.64
CA GLN A 58 15.97 1.94 5.26
C GLN A 58 15.54 1.69 6.71
N ASP A 59 15.76 2.67 7.58
CA ASP A 59 15.32 2.63 8.97
C ASP A 59 13.80 2.87 9.12
N ARG A 60 13.31 2.89 10.38
CA ARG A 60 11.88 3.07 10.65
C ARG A 60 11.35 4.43 10.17
N HIS A 61 12.11 5.51 10.34
CA HIS A 61 11.68 6.86 9.98
C HIS A 61 11.74 7.06 8.46
N GLU A 62 12.80 6.56 7.82
CA GLU A 62 12.91 6.56 6.36
C GLU A 62 11.78 5.77 5.71
N ARG A 63 11.43 4.59 6.23
CA ARG A 63 10.29 3.81 5.73
C ARG A 63 8.96 4.54 5.90
N ALA A 64 8.77 5.28 7.01
CA ALA A 64 7.57 6.09 7.21
C ALA A 64 7.48 7.21 6.17
N ALA A 65 8.57 7.94 5.93
CA ALA A 65 8.64 8.98 4.90
C ALA A 65 8.38 8.40 3.50
N LEU A 66 8.93 7.22 3.19
CA LEU A 66 8.68 6.53 1.92
C LEU A 66 7.20 6.11 1.78
N CYS A 67 6.53 5.74 2.86
CA CYS A 67 5.09 5.46 2.81
C CYS A 67 4.30 6.73 2.43
N GLU A 68 4.62 7.88 3.01
CA GLU A 68 3.96 9.16 2.67
C GLU A 68 4.18 9.55 1.20
N VAL A 69 5.41 9.35 0.68
CA VAL A 69 5.73 9.55 -0.74
C VAL A 69 4.88 8.64 -1.62
N ILE A 70 4.79 7.35 -1.28
CA ILE A 70 4.00 6.37 -2.03
C ILE A 70 2.50 6.68 -1.98
N GLU A 71 1.96 7.05 -0.82
CA GLU A 71 0.55 7.41 -0.67
C GLU A 71 0.17 8.56 -1.61
N ARG A 72 1.01 9.61 -1.62
CA ARG A 72 0.83 10.77 -2.49
C ARG A 72 0.96 10.42 -3.96
N ASP A 73 2.06 9.76 -4.34
CA ASP A 73 2.42 9.59 -5.76
C ASP A 73 1.62 8.46 -6.43
N ALA A 74 1.23 7.42 -5.68
CA ALA A 74 0.40 6.32 -6.18
C ALA A 74 -1.11 6.55 -5.95
N ALA A 75 -1.48 7.66 -5.29
CA ALA A 75 -2.84 7.93 -4.83
C ALA A 75 -3.46 6.70 -4.14
N CYS A 76 -2.81 6.25 -3.06
CA CYS A 76 -3.24 5.10 -2.27
C CYS A 76 -3.12 5.41 -0.76
N LEU A 77 -3.60 4.50 0.09
CA LEU A 77 -3.52 4.62 1.54
C LEU A 77 -2.64 3.51 2.14
N CYS A 78 -1.69 3.89 2.98
CA CYS A 78 -0.95 2.98 3.85
C CYS A 78 -1.87 2.55 5.01
N VAL A 79 -2.30 1.29 4.99
CA VAL A 79 -3.21 0.75 6.00
C VAL A 79 -2.48 0.08 7.16
N GLY A 80 -1.17 -0.10 7.05
CA GLY A 80 -0.31 -0.54 8.14
C GLY A 80 1.10 -0.89 7.67
N ALA A 81 2.07 -0.72 8.55
CA ALA A 81 3.45 -1.14 8.35
C ALA A 81 3.91 -2.01 9.52
N VAL A 82 4.60 -3.12 9.22
CA VAL A 82 5.15 -4.06 10.20
C VAL A 82 6.55 -4.47 9.75
N GLY A 83 7.54 -4.20 10.59
CA GLY A 83 8.94 -4.48 10.28
C GLY A 83 9.36 -3.81 8.97
N HIS A 84 9.70 -4.64 7.98
CA HIS A 84 10.17 -4.22 6.66
C HIS A 84 9.08 -4.32 5.59
N THR A 85 7.80 -4.36 6.00
CA THR A 85 6.67 -4.43 5.07
C THR A 85 5.64 -3.35 5.35
N ALA A 86 4.95 -2.90 4.31
CA ALA A 86 3.81 -2.00 4.38
C ALA A 86 2.68 -2.49 3.47
N LEU A 87 1.45 -2.20 3.86
CA LEU A 87 0.24 -2.53 3.10
C LEU A 87 -0.34 -1.24 2.53
N PHE A 88 -0.48 -1.20 1.22
CA PHE A 88 -1.08 -0.09 0.49
C PHE A 88 -2.40 -0.53 -0.12
N TRP A 89 -3.41 0.32 0.02
CA TRP A 89 -4.75 0.07 -0.50
C TRP A 89 -5.23 1.20 -1.39
N ARG A 90 -5.90 0.86 -2.48
CA ARG A 90 -6.58 1.78 -3.38
C ARG A 90 -7.86 1.13 -3.91
N PRO A 91 -9.02 1.79 -3.81
CA PRO A 91 -10.26 1.23 -4.33
C PRO A 91 -10.25 1.23 -5.87
N GLY A 92 -10.93 0.26 -6.48
CA GLY A 92 -11.23 0.29 -7.90
C GLY A 92 -12.22 1.40 -8.28
N PRO A 93 -12.45 1.62 -9.60
CA PRO A 93 -13.34 2.68 -10.09
C PRO A 93 -14.81 2.50 -9.67
N GLU A 94 -15.24 1.26 -9.41
CA GLU A 94 -16.60 0.93 -8.98
C GLU A 94 -16.74 0.87 -7.44
N GLY A 95 -15.70 1.30 -6.71
CA GLY A 95 -15.58 1.09 -5.27
C GLY A 95 -14.69 -0.11 -4.95
N SER A 96 -14.47 -0.36 -3.65
CA SER A 96 -13.60 -1.44 -3.22
C SER A 96 -14.35 -2.75 -3.08
N LYS A 97 -13.77 -3.80 -3.66
CA LYS A 97 -14.22 -5.19 -3.55
C LYS A 97 -13.76 -5.84 -2.23
N LEU A 98 -12.77 -5.24 -1.55
CA LEU A 98 -12.20 -5.76 -0.30
C LEU A 98 -12.91 -5.26 0.96
N LEU A 99 -13.64 -4.15 0.85
CA LEU A 99 -14.44 -3.60 1.94
C LEU A 99 -15.91 -3.94 1.68
N ALA A 100 -16.63 -4.37 2.72
CA ALA A 100 -18.06 -4.58 2.58
C ALA A 100 -18.75 -3.23 2.31
N ALA A 101 -19.80 -3.23 1.49
CA ALA A 101 -20.80 -2.17 1.52
C ALA A 101 -21.40 -2.20 2.94
N ASN A 102 -21.29 -1.07 3.67
CA ASN A 102 -21.95 -0.92 4.96
C ASN A 102 -23.46 -1.08 4.82
#